data_AF-A0A914D3Y0-F1
#
_entry.id   AF-A0A914D3Y0-F1
#
_cell.length_a   1.000
_cell.length_b   1.000
_cell.length_c   1.000
_cell.angle_alpha   90.00
_cell.angle_beta   90.00
_cell.angle_gamma   90.00
#
_symmetry.space_group_name_H-M   'P 1'
#
loop_
_entity.id
_entity.type
_entity.pdbx_description
1 polymer ?
#
loop_
_entity_poly.entity_id
_entity_poly.type
_entity_poly.pdbx_seq_one_letter_code
_entity_poly.pdbx_strand_id
1 'polypeptide(L)'
;TGKARFLICTDVAARGIDVRGVPYVINMTLPTPEEKANYVHRIGRVGRAQRMGLAISLVASVGEKVWYHKCQSRGANCFNTHLVNQGGCARWLNEMTSLAEIEEHLGVTVNRVGTDFIVPMDEFDGKVVYGAKRSNEGGIKTGHAVELSGVVQALAELERSVQLSYLQMIAPPSA
;
A
#
# COMPACT_ATOMS: atom_id res chain seq x y z
N THR A 1 -1.37 -1.30 -22.84
CA THR A 1 -1.56 -1.42 -21.37
C THR A 1 -0.51 -0.56 -20.68
N GLY A 2 -0.85 0.13 -19.58
CA GLY A 2 0.04 1.13 -18.94
C GLY A 2 -0.55 2.54 -18.76
N LYS A 3 -1.87 2.71 -18.85
CA LYS A 3 -2.53 4.03 -18.68
C LYS A 3 -2.39 4.58 -17.25
N ALA A 4 -2.31 3.71 -16.25
CA ALA A 4 -2.08 4.08 -14.85
C ALA A 4 -0.66 3.68 -14.43
N ARG A 5 0.10 4.66 -13.92
CA ARG A 5 1.49 4.48 -13.44
C ARG A 5 1.56 4.09 -11.97
N PHE A 6 0.49 4.36 -11.22
CA PHE A 6 0.39 4.12 -9.78
C PHE A 6 -0.94 3.42 -9.49
N LEU A 7 -0.93 2.56 -8.47
CA LEU A 7 -2.11 1.92 -7.93
C LEU A 7 -2.06 2.09 -6.40
N ILE A 8 -3.10 2.70 -5.85
CA ILE A 8 -3.29 2.82 -4.41
C ILE A 8 -4.38 1.83 -4.03
N CYS A 9 -4.12 0.94 -3.08
CA CYS A 9 -5.07 -0.07 -2.65
C CYS A 9 -4.89 -0.46 -1.19
N THR A 10 -5.98 -0.87 -0.56
CA THR A 10 -5.96 -1.55 0.75
C THR A 10 -5.79 -3.07 0.57
N ASP A 11 -5.45 -3.80 1.64
CA ASP A 11 -5.34 -5.26 1.59
C ASP A 11 -6.64 -5.96 1.11
N VAL A 12 -7.79 -5.35 1.41
CA VAL A 12 -9.10 -5.84 0.95
C VAL A 12 -9.27 -5.62 -0.55
N ALA A 13 -8.92 -4.44 -1.07
CA ALA A 13 -8.99 -4.15 -2.50
C ALA A 13 -7.97 -4.97 -3.31
N ALA A 14 -6.87 -5.40 -2.69
CA ALA A 14 -5.88 -6.28 -3.32
C ALA A 14 -6.37 -7.75 -3.46
N ARG A 15 -7.41 -8.17 -2.72
CA ARG A 15 -8.00 -9.51 -2.86
C ARG A 15 -8.90 -9.56 -4.09
N GLY A 16 -8.44 -10.27 -5.12
CA GLY A 16 -9.11 -10.39 -6.42
C GLY A 16 -8.41 -9.64 -7.56
N ILE A 17 -7.49 -8.73 -7.23
CA ILE A 17 -6.63 -8.06 -8.21
C ILE A 17 -5.24 -8.71 -8.18
N ASP A 18 -4.96 -9.53 -9.20
CA ASP A 18 -3.68 -10.22 -9.31
C ASP A 18 -2.61 -9.34 -9.99
N VAL A 19 -2.14 -8.32 -9.27
CA VAL A 19 -1.00 -7.51 -9.72
C VAL A 19 0.29 -8.22 -9.31
N ARG A 20 1.05 -8.72 -10.29
CA ARG A 20 2.34 -9.40 -10.07
C ARG A 20 3.45 -8.73 -10.87
N GLY A 21 4.66 -8.74 -10.31
CA GLY A 21 5.86 -8.30 -11.02
C GLY A 21 5.95 -6.78 -11.17
N VAL A 22 5.41 -6.04 -10.20
CA VAL A 22 5.64 -4.60 -10.10
C VAL A 22 7.08 -4.34 -9.66
N PRO A 23 7.73 -3.27 -10.15
CA PRO A 23 9.11 -2.97 -9.78
C PRO A 23 9.22 -2.39 -8.36
N TYR A 24 8.16 -1.71 -7.89
CA TYR A 24 8.15 -1.00 -6.62
C TYR A 24 6.85 -1.25 -5.87
N VAL A 25 6.94 -1.36 -4.54
CA VAL A 25 5.82 -1.32 -3.61
C VAL A 25 6.16 -0.32 -2.51
N ILE A 26 5.20 0.55 -2.18
CA ILE A 26 5.31 1.49 -1.06
C ILE A 26 4.19 1.17 -0.09
N ASN A 27 4.54 0.73 1.13
CA ASN A 27 3.59 0.60 2.22
C ASN A 27 3.45 1.97 2.90
N MET A 28 2.28 2.60 2.75
CA MET A 28 1.97 3.88 3.41
C MET A 28 1.71 3.71 4.91
N THR A 29 1.14 2.57 5.29
CA THR A 29 0.84 2.21 6.68
C THR A 29 1.20 0.74 6.85
N LEU A 30 1.87 0.40 7.95
CA LEU A 30 2.18 -1.00 8.23
C LEU A 30 0.92 -1.80 8.56
N PRO A 31 0.89 -3.11 8.21
CA PRO A 31 -0.10 -4.01 8.76
C PRO A 31 -0.05 -3.99 10.28
N THR A 32 -1.19 -4.21 10.90
CA THR A 32 -1.28 -4.19 12.35
C THR A 32 -0.57 -5.42 12.92
N PRO A 33 -0.21 -5.44 14.22
CA PRO A 33 0.48 -6.59 14.82
C PRO A 33 -0.27 -7.92 14.63
N GLU A 34 -1.61 -7.86 14.64
CA GLU A 34 -2.46 -9.03 14.43
C GLU A 34 -2.48 -9.52 12.97
N GLU A 35 -2.10 -8.66 12.04
CA GLU A 35 -2.16 -8.87 10.59
C GLU A 35 -0.76 -8.89 9.93
N LYS A 36 0.31 -9.13 10.71
CA LYS A 36 1.70 -9.09 10.23
C LYS A 36 1.98 -9.96 9.00
N ALA A 37 1.26 -11.07 8.81
CA ALA A 37 1.36 -11.90 7.62
C ALA A 37 1.00 -11.13 6.32
N ASN A 38 0.15 -10.11 6.39
CA ASN A 38 -0.18 -9.26 5.24
C ASN A 38 1.06 -8.54 4.70
N TYR A 39 2.06 -8.24 5.54
CA TYR A 39 3.31 -7.62 5.11
C TYR A 39 4.01 -8.44 4.01
N VAL A 40 4.15 -9.75 4.24
CA VAL A 40 4.75 -10.70 3.30
C VAL A 40 3.95 -10.73 1.99
N HIS A 41 2.62 -10.71 2.08
CA HIS A 41 1.74 -10.67 0.90
C HIS A 41 1.86 -9.38 0.08
N ARG A 42 2.10 -8.24 0.74
CA ARG A 42 2.31 -6.93 0.09
C ARG A 42 3.66 -6.88 -0.62
N ILE A 43 4.75 -7.20 0.08
CA ILE A 43 6.10 -7.18 -0.53
C ILE A 43 6.26 -8.29 -1.58
N GLY A 44 5.53 -9.39 -1.46
CA GLY A 44 5.54 -10.48 -2.44
C GLY A 44 4.99 -10.11 -3.82
N ARG A 45 4.56 -8.85 -4.05
CA ARG A 45 4.16 -8.29 -5.35
C ARG A 45 5.36 -7.85 -6.20
N VAL A 46 6.49 -7.56 -5.55
CA VAL A 46 7.78 -7.27 -6.20
C VAL A 46 8.65 -8.53 -6.29
N GLY A 47 9.79 -8.45 -6.98
CA GLY A 47 10.86 -9.47 -6.83
C GLY A 47 10.61 -10.85 -7.47
N ARG A 48 9.63 -11.01 -8.37
CA ARG A 48 9.30 -12.30 -9.01
C ARG A 48 9.92 -12.47 -10.40
N ALA A 49 10.16 -13.73 -10.80
CA ALA A 49 10.63 -14.12 -12.14
C ALA A 49 11.96 -13.46 -12.57
N GLN A 50 12.98 -13.52 -11.70
CA GLN A 50 14.33 -12.99 -11.94
C GLN A 50 14.39 -11.47 -12.17
N ARG A 51 13.40 -10.73 -11.67
CA ARG A 51 13.42 -9.26 -11.66
C ARG A 51 13.63 -8.76 -10.24
N MET A 52 14.56 -7.83 -10.09
CA MET A 52 14.73 -7.09 -8.84
C MET A 52 13.53 -6.18 -8.63
N GLY A 53 13.10 -6.07 -7.38
CA GLY A 53 12.03 -5.16 -7.00
C GLY A 53 12.23 -4.67 -5.58
N LEU A 54 11.77 -3.45 -5.31
CA LEU A 54 12.04 -2.74 -4.07
C LEU A 54 10.73 -2.48 -3.33
N ALA A 55 10.68 -2.87 -2.06
CA ALA A 55 9.58 -2.56 -1.16
C ALA A 55 10.05 -1.55 -0.11
N ILE A 56 9.38 -0.42 -0.03
CA ILE A 56 9.65 0.64 0.95
C ILE A 56 8.46 0.70 1.89
N SER A 57 8.71 0.78 3.18
CA SER A 57 7.67 0.99 4.18
C SER A 57 7.90 2.29 4.91
N LEU A 58 6.88 3.15 4.93
CA LEU A 58 6.87 4.33 5.78
C LEU A 58 6.41 3.91 7.17
N VAL A 59 7.13 4.36 8.19
CA VAL A 59 6.86 3.99 9.59
C VAL A 59 6.90 5.27 10.43
N ALA A 60 5.75 5.60 11.03
CA ALA A 60 5.62 6.70 11.94
C ALA A 60 6.24 6.36 13.31
N SER A 61 7.05 7.29 13.84
CA SER A 61 7.60 7.21 15.19
C SER A 61 6.58 7.56 16.29
N VAL A 62 5.44 8.15 15.89
CA VAL A 62 4.35 8.55 16.77
C VAL A 62 3.11 7.73 16.46
N GLY A 63 2.28 7.51 17.48
CA GLY A 63 1.02 6.79 17.30
C GLY A 63 0.07 7.54 16.37
N GLU A 64 -0.57 6.81 15.46
CA GLU A 64 -1.58 7.34 14.54
C GLU A 64 -2.97 6.81 14.92
N LYS A 65 -3.99 7.66 14.81
CA LYS A 65 -5.38 7.22 15.00
C LYS A 65 -5.92 6.68 13.67
N VAL A 66 -6.07 5.36 13.59
CA VAL A 66 -6.54 4.65 12.40
C VAL A 66 -7.96 4.11 12.57
N TRP A 67 -8.66 3.93 11.45
CA TRP A 67 -9.95 3.24 11.44
C TRP A 67 -9.78 1.75 11.75
N TYR A 68 -10.64 1.26 12.63
CA TYR A 68 -10.66 -0.13 13.06
C TYR A 68 -12.13 -0.55 13.29
N HIS A 69 -12.79 -0.87 12.17
CA HIS A 69 -14.20 -1.16 12.12
C HIS A 69 -14.52 -2.53 12.76
N LYS A 70 -14.90 -2.50 14.03
CA LYS A 70 -15.53 -3.62 14.75
C LYS A 70 -17.06 -3.63 14.68
N CYS A 71 -17.66 -2.61 14.07
CA CYS A 71 -19.11 -2.53 13.90
C CYS A 71 -19.64 -3.60 12.94
N GLN A 72 -20.91 -3.97 13.10
CA GLN A 72 -21.57 -4.97 12.24
C GLN A 72 -21.56 -4.58 10.76
N SER A 73 -21.61 -3.28 10.45
CA SER A 73 -21.54 -2.77 9.08
C SER A 73 -20.14 -2.83 8.45
N ARG A 74 -19.11 -3.25 9.22
CA ARG A 74 -17.70 -3.34 8.77
C ARG A 74 -17.18 -2.07 8.09
N GLY A 75 -17.66 -0.93 8.56
CA GLY A 75 -17.27 0.38 8.02
C GLY A 75 -18.21 0.96 6.98
N ALA A 76 -19.16 0.18 6.45
CA ALA A 76 -20.19 0.74 5.58
C ALA A 76 -20.99 1.81 6.34
N ASN A 77 -20.94 3.05 5.84
CA ASN A 77 -21.56 4.25 6.41
C ASN A 77 -21.21 4.51 7.88
N CYS A 78 -20.03 4.09 8.34
CA CYS A 78 -19.60 4.28 9.72
C CYS A 78 -18.76 5.56 9.86
N PHE A 79 -19.25 6.50 10.66
CA PHE A 79 -18.56 7.77 10.95
C PHE A 79 -18.12 7.88 12.42
N ASN A 80 -18.20 6.78 13.18
CA ASN A 80 -17.87 6.81 14.60
C ASN A 80 -16.35 6.81 14.82
N THR A 81 -15.79 8.02 14.91
CA THR A 81 -14.36 8.24 15.12
C THR A 81 -13.92 8.04 16.56
N HIS A 82 -14.81 7.70 17.50
CA HIS A 82 -14.39 7.42 18.88
C HIS A 82 -13.46 6.21 18.92
N LEU A 83 -12.65 6.12 19.97
CA LEU A 83 -11.78 4.97 20.15
C LEU A 83 -12.62 3.74 20.50
N VAL A 84 -12.13 2.55 20.15
CA VAL A 84 -12.82 1.28 20.45
C VAL A 84 -13.09 1.07 21.95
N ASN A 85 -12.23 1.58 22.83
CA ASN A 85 -12.46 1.55 24.29
C ASN A 85 -13.56 2.52 24.74
N GLN A 86 -14.01 3.43 23.87
CA GLN A 86 -15.13 4.35 24.05
C GLN A 86 -16.34 3.94 23.21
N GLY A 87 -16.38 2.69 22.71
CA GLY A 87 -17.47 2.21 21.85
C GLY A 87 -17.43 2.73 20.41
N GLY A 88 -16.32 3.32 19.97
CA GLY A 88 -16.14 3.78 18.60
C GLY A 88 -15.45 2.81 17.66
N CYS A 89 -15.08 3.29 16.47
CA CYS A 89 -14.49 2.50 15.39
C CYS A 89 -13.08 2.96 15.00
N ALA A 90 -12.36 3.65 15.89
CA ALA A 90 -10.97 4.00 15.71
C ALA A 90 -10.07 3.33 16.76
N ARG A 91 -8.78 3.18 16.46
CA ARG A 91 -7.76 2.80 17.44
C ARG A 91 -6.48 3.57 17.22
N TRP A 92 -5.66 3.68 18.26
CA TRP A 92 -4.28 4.12 18.09
C TRP A 92 -3.43 2.97 17.58
N LEU A 93 -2.71 3.20 16.48
CA LEU A 93 -1.73 2.30 15.90
C LEU A 93 -0.35 2.81 16.25
N ASN A 94 0.47 1.94 16.84
CA ASN A 94 1.89 2.18 17.00
C ASN A 94 2.64 1.38 15.93
N GLU A 95 3.14 2.07 14.92
CA GLU A 95 3.82 1.42 13.80
C GLU A 95 5.21 0.88 14.19
N MET A 96 5.84 1.41 15.25
CA MET A 96 7.10 0.86 15.77
C MET A 96 6.89 -0.53 16.37
N THR A 97 5.76 -0.74 17.08
CA THR A 97 5.37 -2.08 17.55
C THR A 97 5.05 -3.01 16.38
N SER A 98 4.37 -2.49 15.36
CA SER A 98 4.03 -3.26 14.16
C SER A 98 5.28 -3.69 13.39
N LEU A 99 6.27 -2.81 13.29
CA LEU A 99 7.57 -3.10 12.69
C LEU A 99 8.32 -4.20 13.46
N ALA A 100 8.37 -4.11 14.79
CA ALA A 100 9.04 -5.13 15.61
C ALA A 100 8.43 -6.52 15.42
N GLU A 101 7.10 -6.62 15.37
CA GLU A 101 6.37 -7.86 15.12
C GLU A 101 6.60 -8.41 13.71
N ILE A 102 6.77 -7.53 12.72
CA ILE A 102 7.12 -7.91 11.35
C ILE A 102 8.55 -8.44 11.30
N GLU A 103 9.51 -7.76 11.91
CA GLU A 103 10.92 -8.19 11.98
C GLU A 103 11.07 -9.53 12.68
N GLU A 104 10.35 -9.74 13.78
CA GLU A 104 10.28 -11.02 14.48
C GLU A 104 9.71 -12.12 13.56
N HIS A 105 8.61 -11.82 12.85
CA HIS A 105 7.99 -12.79 11.95
C HIS A 105 8.87 -13.15 10.75
N LEU A 106 9.65 -12.21 10.24
CA LEU A 106 10.59 -12.43 9.13
C LEU A 106 11.90 -13.06 9.60
N GLY A 107 12.23 -12.98 10.89
CA GLY A 107 13.53 -13.38 11.42
C GLY A 107 14.69 -12.48 10.95
N VAL A 108 14.39 -11.28 10.45
CA VAL A 108 15.38 -10.31 9.96
C VAL A 108 14.98 -8.88 10.35
N THR A 109 15.97 -8.04 10.64
CA THR A 109 15.77 -6.60 10.82
C THR A 109 15.64 -5.93 9.45
N VAL A 110 14.64 -5.07 9.28
CA VAL A 110 14.46 -4.33 8.04
C VAL A 110 15.42 -3.15 8.03
N ASN A 111 16.17 -3.01 6.93
CA ASN A 111 17.10 -1.90 6.75
C ASN A 111 16.36 -0.55 6.86
N ARG A 112 16.88 0.34 7.70
CA ARG A 112 16.33 1.68 7.89
C ARG A 112 17.08 2.66 7.00
N VAL A 113 16.32 3.48 6.29
CA VAL A 113 16.86 4.53 5.43
C VAL A 113 16.82 5.85 6.21
N GLY A 114 17.88 6.64 6.11
CA GLY A 114 17.98 7.95 6.74
C GLY A 114 17.08 8.99 6.09
N THR A 115 17.14 10.22 6.60
CA THR A 115 16.41 11.38 6.06
C THR A 115 16.92 11.82 4.67
N ASP A 116 18.05 11.29 4.24
CA ASP A 116 18.66 11.44 2.93
C ASP A 116 18.05 10.51 1.86
N PHE A 117 17.15 9.60 2.24
CA PHE A 117 16.51 8.63 1.35
C PHE A 117 17.51 7.77 0.54
N ILE A 118 18.72 7.59 1.06
CA ILE A 118 19.75 6.75 0.42
C ILE A 118 19.42 5.29 0.72
N VAL A 119 18.77 4.63 -0.26
CA VAL A 119 18.49 3.19 -0.18
C VAL A 119 19.79 2.43 -0.38
N PRO A 120 20.24 1.60 0.59
CA PRO A 120 21.44 0.80 0.42
C PRO A 120 21.28 -0.14 -0.78
N MET A 121 22.30 -0.17 -1.63
CA MET A 121 22.34 -1.08 -2.76
C MET A 121 22.76 -2.44 -2.24
N ASP A 122 21.84 -3.40 -2.14
CA ASP A 122 22.22 -4.78 -1.82
C ASP A 122 23.16 -5.29 -2.92
N GLU A 123 24.37 -5.73 -2.53
CA GLU A 123 25.38 -6.29 -3.44
C GLU A 123 24.83 -7.58 -4.07
N PHE A 124 24.29 -7.46 -5.28
CA PHE A 124 23.83 -8.61 -6.06
C PHE A 124 24.46 -8.60 -7.45
N ASP A 125 25.60 -9.30 -7.59
CA ASP A 125 26.35 -9.76 -8.81
C ASP A 125 26.37 -8.84 -10.06
N GLY A 126 26.01 -7.56 -9.98
CA GLY A 126 26.03 -6.59 -11.08
C GLY A 126 25.17 -6.96 -12.33
N LYS A 127 24.40 -8.05 -12.29
CA LYS A 127 23.72 -8.62 -13.47
C LYS A 127 22.24 -8.25 -13.61
N VAL A 128 21.63 -7.59 -12.61
CA VAL A 128 20.19 -7.28 -12.62
C VAL A 128 19.92 -5.85 -12.15
N VAL A 129 19.36 -5.04 -13.05
CA VAL A 129 18.86 -3.69 -12.75
C VAL A 129 17.41 -3.79 -12.25
N TYR A 130 17.06 -3.03 -11.21
CA TYR A 130 15.67 -2.90 -10.75
C TYR A 130 14.73 -2.58 -11.91
N GLY A 131 13.69 -3.39 -12.09
CA GLY A 131 12.70 -3.21 -13.18
C GLY A 131 13.09 -3.74 -14.57
N ALA A 132 14.29 -4.29 -14.78
CA ALA A 132 14.66 -4.87 -16.07
C ALA A 132 14.05 -6.26 -16.27
N LYS A 133 13.37 -6.48 -17.40
CA LYS A 133 12.94 -7.80 -17.86
C LYS A 133 14.12 -8.50 -18.53
N ARG A 134 14.50 -9.70 -18.08
CA ARG A 134 15.33 -10.61 -18.88
C ARG A 134 14.67 -10.76 -20.25
N SER A 135 15.40 -10.41 -21.31
CA SER A 135 14.98 -10.56 -22.70
C SER A 135 14.77 -12.04 -22.99
N ASN A 136 13.59 -12.57 -22.69
CA ASN A 136 13.12 -13.78 -23.34
C ASN A 136 11.60 -13.71 -23.52
N GLU A 137 11.20 -14.06 -24.73
CA GLU A 137 9.88 -13.92 -25.32
C GLU A 137 8.86 -14.84 -24.66
N GLY A 138 7.60 -14.41 -24.58
CA GLY A 138 6.49 -15.22 -24.06
C GLY A 138 5.19 -14.42 -23.99
N GLY A 139 4.22 -14.80 -24.84
CA GLY A 139 3.05 -14.03 -25.27
C GLY A 139 2.03 -13.61 -24.21
N ILE A 140 1.31 -12.52 -24.54
CA ILE A 140 0.30 -11.86 -23.71
C ILE A 140 -1.06 -12.54 -23.94
N LYS A 141 -1.64 -13.14 -22.88
CA LYS A 141 -3.07 -13.45 -22.81
C LYS A 141 -3.81 -12.23 -22.23
N THR A 142 -4.94 -11.87 -22.83
CA THR A 142 -5.80 -10.74 -22.45
C THR A 142 -6.32 -10.91 -21.02
N GLY A 143 -5.84 -10.10 -20.08
CA GLY A 143 -6.16 -10.21 -18.65
C GLY A 143 -7.32 -9.32 -18.18
N HIS A 144 -7.83 -9.64 -16.98
CA HIS A 144 -8.91 -8.94 -16.23
C HIS A 144 -8.78 -7.41 -16.12
N ALA A 145 -7.61 -6.85 -16.42
CA ALA A 145 -7.41 -5.41 -16.53
C ALA A 145 -8.33 -4.74 -17.59
N VAL A 146 -8.79 -5.49 -18.60
CA VAL A 146 -9.75 -4.97 -19.59
C VAL A 146 -11.15 -4.88 -19.00
N GLU A 147 -11.61 -5.88 -18.26
CA GLU A 147 -12.93 -5.90 -17.60
C GLU A 147 -13.06 -4.79 -16.54
N LEU A 148 -12.00 -4.55 -15.76
CA LEU A 148 -12.04 -3.59 -14.66
C LEU A 148 -11.79 -2.14 -15.09
N SER A 149 -11.45 -1.88 -16.36
CA SER A 149 -11.05 -0.56 -16.84
C SER A 149 -12.12 0.53 -16.65
N GLY A 150 -13.39 0.21 -16.89
CA GLY A 150 -14.51 1.14 -16.71
C GLY A 150 -14.75 1.49 -15.23
N VAL A 151 -14.64 0.49 -14.34
CA VAL A 151 -14.84 0.68 -12.89
C VAL A 151 -13.74 1.55 -12.30
N VAL A 152 -12.49 1.33 -12.70
CA VAL A 152 -11.34 2.12 -12.24
C VAL A 152 -11.45 3.58 -12.70
N GLN A 153 -11.97 3.83 -13.91
CA GLN A 153 -12.17 5.18 -14.42
C GLN A 153 -13.23 5.95 -13.61
N ALA A 154 -14.35 5.30 -13.29
CA ALA A 154 -15.38 5.89 -12.44
C ALA A 154 -14.87 6.21 -11.01
N LEU A 155 -14.03 5.35 -10.44
CA LEU A 155 -13.39 5.58 -9.14
C LEU A 155 -12.43 6.78 -9.18
N ALA A 156 -11.63 6.92 -10.24
CA ALA A 156 -10.70 8.04 -10.39
C ALA A 156 -11.43 9.39 -10.53
N GLU A 157 -12.57 9.42 -11.23
CA GLU A 157 -13.42 10.60 -11.32
C GLU A 157 -14.04 10.97 -9.96
N LEU A 158 -14.49 9.96 -9.21
CA LEU A 158 -15.01 10.16 -7.86
C LEU A 158 -13.94 10.70 -6.92
N GLU A 159 -12.73 10.12 -6.93
CA GLU A 159 -11.61 10.59 -6.11
C GLU A 159 -11.28 12.06 -6.41
N ARG A 160 -11.17 12.42 -7.70
CA ARG A 160 -10.92 13.80 -8.13
C ARG A 160 -12.01 14.74 -7.63
N SER A 161 -13.28 14.34 -7.68
CA SER A 161 -14.39 15.17 -7.22
C SER A 161 -14.33 15.43 -5.70
N VAL A 162 -13.98 14.41 -4.92
CA VAL A 162 -13.84 14.50 -3.46
C VAL A 162 -12.66 15.40 -3.08
N GLN A 163 -11.52 15.24 -3.76
CA GLN A 163 -10.34 16.08 -3.52
C GLN A 163 -10.62 17.55 -3.86
N LEU A 164 -11.31 17.82 -4.98
CA LEU A 164 -11.70 19.19 -5.35
C LEU A 164 -12.70 19.80 -4.36
N SER A 165 -13.69 19.03 -3.91
CA SER A 165 -14.64 19.45 -2.88
C SER A 165 -13.93 19.79 -1.56
N TYR A 166 -12.98 18.96 -1.14
CA TYR A 166 -12.16 19.23 0.05
C TYR A 166 -11.36 20.53 -0.06
N LEU A 167 -10.72 20.76 -1.21
CA LEU A 167 -9.98 22.01 -1.45
C LEU A 167 -10.90 23.24 -1.46
N GLN A 168 -12.11 23.11 -2.00
CA GLN A 168 -13.11 24.18 -1.99
C GLN A 168 -13.64 24.48 -0.59
N MET A 169 -13.78 23.47 0.26
CA MET A 169 -14.20 23.65 1.66
C MET A 169 -13.15 24.37 2.52
N ILE A 170 -11.87 24.30 2.13
CA ILE A 170 -10.75 24.87 2.90
C ILE A 170 -10.26 26.20 2.30
N ALA A 171 -10.64 26.50 1.05
CA ALA A 171 -10.37 27.79 0.44
C ALA A 171 -11.13 28.90 1.21
N PRO A 172 -10.47 30.00 1.60
CA PRO A 172 -11.16 31.14 2.21
C PRO A 172 -12.19 31.72 1.21
N PRO A 173 -13.32 32.28 1.69
CA PRO A 173 -14.28 32.91 0.81
C PRO A 173 -13.58 34.01 -0.01
N SER A 174 -13.74 33.95 -1.33
CA SER A 174 -13.28 35.00 -2.23
C SER A 174 -13.95 36.32 -1.83
N ALA A 175 -13.13 37.35 -1.59
CA ALA A 175 -13.57 38.72 -1.31
C ALA A 175 -14.41 39.30 -2.45
#